data_AF-A0A1M7FZE6-F1
#
_entry.id   AF-A0A1M7FZE6-F1
#
_cell.length_a   1.000
_cell.length_b   1.000
_cell.length_c   1.000
_cell.angle_alpha   90.00
_cell.angle_beta   90.00
_cell.angle_gamma   90.00
#
_symmetry.space_group_name_H-M   'P 1'
#
loop_
_entity.id
_entity.type
_entity.pdbx_description
1 polymer ?
#
loop_
_entity_poly.entity_id
_entity_poly.type
_entity_poly.pdbx_seq_one_letter_code
_entity_poly.pdbx_strand_id
1 'polypeptide(L)' 'MKIQMMTPRPLPPAPSSGDRLETAFLTEMLKIAMPDQSGTPFHGGAGESQFASFLVEQHAAAIAARIDLRLDSRLEVTP' A
#
# COMPACT_ATOMS: atom_id res chain seq x y z
N MET A 1 -12.62 33.58 26.22
CA MET A 1 -12.72 32.52 25.18
C MET A 1 -11.84 31.36 25.63
N LYS A 2 -12.39 30.15 25.80
CA LYS A 2 -11.61 28.95 26.15
C LYS A 2 -11.32 28.19 24.85
N ILE A 3 -10.06 28.08 24.48
CA ILE A 3 -9.65 27.26 23.33
C ILE A 3 -9.58 25.82 23.84
N GLN A 4 -10.49 24.98 23.35
CA GLN A 4 -10.50 23.57 23.67
C GLN A 4 -9.37 22.89 22.87
N MET A 5 -8.30 22.49 23.54
CA MET A 5 -7.20 21.75 22.93
C MET A 5 -7.73 20.40 22.44
N MET A 6 -7.77 20.18 21.12
CA MET A 6 -8.02 18.85 20.56
C MET A 6 -6.88 17.93 21.00
N THR A 7 -7.20 16.91 21.79
CA THR A 7 -6.27 15.82 22.09
C THR A 7 -5.94 15.09 20.78
N PRO A 8 -4.64 14.87 20.46
CA PRO A 8 -4.26 14.21 19.22
C PRO A 8 -4.82 12.78 19.18
N ARG A 9 -5.42 12.42 18.04
CA ARG A 9 -5.85 11.04 17.79
C ARG A 9 -4.60 10.14 17.83
N PRO A 10 -4.63 8.99 18.53
CA PRO A 10 -3.53 8.03 18.48
C PRO A 10 -3.27 7.62 17.03
N LEU A 11 -2.01 7.74 16.59
CA LEU A 11 -1.62 7.22 15.28
C LEU A 11 -1.76 5.70 15.30
N PRO A 12 -2.25 5.06 14.22
CA PRO A 12 -2.17 3.62 14.10
C PRO A 12 -0.69 3.18 14.21
N PRO A 13 -0.43 1.96 14.72
CA PRO A 13 0.92 1.42 14.77
C PRO A 13 1.53 1.39 13.37
N ALA A 14 2.84 1.61 13.30
CA ALA A 14 3.57 1.48 12.05
C ALA A 14 3.49 0.03 11.53
N PRO A 15 3.43 -0.18 10.21
CA PRO A 15 3.35 -1.51 9.64
C PRO A 15 4.60 -2.33 9.97
N SER A 16 4.36 -3.60 10.32
CA SER A 16 5.40 -4.58 10.60
C SER A 16 6.25 -4.88 9.34
N SER A 17 7.38 -5.57 9.50
CA SER A 17 8.15 -6.05 8.35
C SER A 17 7.37 -7.02 7.48
N GLY A 18 6.51 -7.85 8.08
CA GLY A 18 5.58 -8.73 7.37
C GLY A 18 4.57 -7.94 6.55
N ASP A 19 3.91 -6.95 7.16
CA ASP A 19 2.93 -6.09 6.49
C ASP A 19 3.54 -5.38 5.27
N ARG A 20 4.79 -4.93 5.39
CA ARG A 20 5.54 -4.26 4.30
C ARG A 20 5.87 -5.24 3.18
N LEU A 21 6.29 -6.45 3.53
CA LEU A 21 6.57 -7.51 2.56
C LEU A 21 5.31 -7.90 1.79
N GLU A 22 4.19 -8.05 2.49
CA GLU A 22 2.89 -8.37 1.89
C GLU A 22 2.39 -7.24 0.99
N THR A 23 2.55 -5.99 1.42
CA THR A 23 2.24 -4.81 0.61
C THR A 23 3.05 -4.81 -0.69
N ALA A 24 4.36 -5.07 -0.60
CA ALA A 24 5.24 -5.12 -1.78
C ALA A 24 4.86 -6.27 -2.71
N PHE A 25 4.60 -7.45 -2.16
CA PHE A 25 4.15 -8.62 -2.92
C PHE A 25 2.84 -8.34 -3.66
N LEU A 26 1.84 -7.85 -2.94
CA LEU A 26 0.52 -7.52 -3.52
C LEU A 26 0.63 -6.41 -4.55
N THR A 27 1.49 -5.41 -4.37
CA THR A 27 1.74 -4.36 -5.37
C THR A 27 2.13 -4.96 -6.72
N GLU A 28 3.07 -5.91 -6.73
CA GLU A 28 3.49 -6.58 -7.96
C GLU A 28 2.38 -7.48 -8.53
N MET A 29 1.63 -8.18 -7.68
CA MET A 29 0.49 -8.98 -8.14
C MET A 29 -0.60 -8.12 -8.78
N LEU A 30 -0.88 -6.94 -8.22
CA LEU A 30 -1.86 -6.02 -8.75
C LEU A 30 -1.43 -5.42 -10.10
N LYS A 31 -0.15 -5.09 -10.28
CA LYS A 31 0.39 -4.63 -11.58
C LYS A 31 0.18 -5.67 -12.69
N ILE A 32 0.29 -6.96 -12.34
CA ILE A 32 0.08 -8.07 -13.28
C ILE A 32 -1.41 -8.33 -13.52
N ALA A 33 -2.22 -8.35 -12.46
CA ALA A 33 -3.64 -8.70 -12.51
C ALA A 33 -4.53 -7.58 -13.06
N MET A 34 -4.14 -6.33 -12.84
CA MET A 34 -4.75 -5.13 -13.41
C MET A 34 -3.72 -4.43 -14.29
N PRO A 35 -3.43 -4.99 -15.48
CA PRO A 35 -2.55 -4.32 -16.43
C PRO A 35 -3.13 -2.95 -16.77
N ASP A 36 -2.23 -1.98 -16.92
CA ASP A 36 -2.53 -0.57 -17.12
C ASP A 36 -3.66 -0.36 -18.13
N GLN A 37 -4.77 0.24 -17.69
CA GLN A 37 -5.86 0.68 -18.58
C GLN A 37 -5.54 2.02 -19.27
N SER A 38 -4.26 2.41 -19.29
CA SER A 38 -3.73 3.68 -19.83
C SER A 38 -3.90 3.85 -21.34
N GLY A 39 -4.68 2.99 -22.01
CA GLY A 39 -5.09 3.16 -23.40
C GLY A 39 -5.93 4.42 -23.66
N THR A 40 -6.34 5.15 -22.62
CA THR A 40 -6.93 6.49 -22.77
C THR A 40 -5.92 7.53 -22.27
N PRO A 41 -5.39 8.41 -23.13
CA PRO A 41 -4.40 9.39 -22.70
C PRO A 41 -5.08 10.44 -21.82
N PHE A 42 -5.00 10.26 -20.50
CA PHE A 42 -4.91 11.40 -19.62
C PHE A 42 -3.59 12.11 -20.01
N HIS A 43 -3.68 13.42 -20.30
CA HIS A 43 -2.55 14.20 -20.80
C HIS A 43 -1.69 14.73 -19.62
N GLY A 44 -1.61 13.99 -18.50
CA GLY A 44 -1.11 14.46 -17.21
C GLY A 44 0.41 14.40 -17.03
N GLY A 45 1.14 13.80 -17.97
CA GLY A 45 2.60 13.71 -17.95
C GLY A 45 3.15 12.80 -16.83
N ALA A 46 4.43 12.97 -16.49
CA ALA A 46 5.13 12.06 -15.56
C ALA A 46 4.50 11.96 -14.16
N GLY A 47 3.80 13.01 -13.70
CA GLY A 47 3.10 13.00 -12.41
C GLY A 47 1.94 12.01 -12.38
N GLU A 48 1.31 11.76 -13.53
CA GLU A 48 0.21 10.81 -13.64
C GLU A 48 0.69 9.36 -13.47
N SER A 49 1.81 8.98 -14.10
CA SER A 49 2.40 7.65 -13.94
C SER A 49 2.84 7.39 -12.49
N GLN A 50 3.37 8.41 -11.81
CA GLN A 50 3.70 8.34 -10.39
C GLN A 50 2.45 8.20 -9.53
N PHE A 51 1.38 8.93 -9.85
CA PHE A 51 0.11 8.84 -9.13
C PHE A 51 -0.56 7.46 -9.32
N ALA A 52 -0.54 6.90 -10.53
CA ALA A 52 -1.02 5.55 -10.80
C ALA A 52 -0.26 4.51 -9.98
N SER A 53 1.08 4.60 -9.96
CA SER A 53 1.92 3.71 -9.16
C SER A 53 1.59 3.81 -7.67
N PHE A 54 1.42 5.04 -7.16
CA PHE A 54 1.02 5.29 -5.78
C PHE A 54 -0.34 4.67 -5.45
N LEU A 55 -1.34 4.80 -6.33
CA LEU A 55 -2.67 4.21 -6.11
C LEU A 55 -2.60 2.69 -6.02
N VAL A 56 -1.79 2.05 -6.85
CA VAL A 56 -1.58 0.59 -6.79
C VAL A 56 -0.97 0.18 -5.46
N GLU A 57 0.08 0.87 -5.01
CA GLU A 57 0.73 0.61 -3.71
C GLU A 57 -0.24 0.82 -2.53
N GLN A 58 -1.02 1.89 -2.54
CA GLN A 58 -2.03 2.13 -1.49
C GLN A 58 -3.13 1.08 -1.49
N HIS A 59 -3.55 0.61 -2.66
CA HIS A 59 -4.52 -0.48 -2.76
C HIS A 59 -3.95 -1.79 -2.20
N ALA A 60 -2.70 -2.11 -2.53
CA ALA A 60 -1.99 -3.25 -1.98
C ALA A 60 -1.88 -3.18 -0.44
N ALA A 61 -1.51 -2.02 0.11
CA ALA A 61 -1.42 -1.80 1.55
C ALA A 61 -2.79 -1.97 2.23
N ALA A 62 -3.85 -1.46 1.61
CA ALA A 62 -5.21 -1.61 2.12
C ALA A 62 -5.70 -3.07 2.10
N ILE A 63 -5.23 -3.87 1.14
CA ILE A 63 -5.48 -5.31 1.09
C ILE A 63 -4.67 -6.01 2.17
N ALA A 64 -3.35 -5.80 2.26
CA ALA A 64 -2.47 -6.40 3.27
C ALA A 64 -2.93 -6.09 4.71
N ALA A 65 -3.49 -4.91 4.96
CA ALA A 65 -4.05 -4.58 6.27
C ALA A 65 -5.33 -5.36 6.63
N ARG A 66 -5.97 -6.00 5.64
CA ARG A 66 -7.24 -6.76 5.79
C ARG A 66 -7.06 -8.26 5.64
N ILE A 67 -6.05 -8.69 4.89
CA ILE A 67 -5.73 -10.09 4.67
C ILE A 67 -4.31 -10.34 5.20
N ASP A 68 -4.16 -11.42 5.94
CA ASP A 68 -2.86 -11.86 6.45
C ASP A 68 -2.35 -13.00 5.56
N LEU A 69 -1.34 -12.74 4.74
CA LEU A 69 -0.72 -13.74 3.86
C LEU A 69 0.38 -14.55 4.59
N ARG A 70 0.78 -14.11 5.78
CA ARG A 70 1.82 -14.69 6.63
C ARG A 70 3.14 -14.89 5.90
N LEU A 71 3.51 -13.98 5.01
CA LEU A 71 4.72 -14.13 4.17
C LEU A 71 6.01 -14.11 4.99
N ASP A 72 6.00 -13.39 6.11
CA ASP A 72 7.09 -13.38 7.09
C ASP A 72 7.41 -14.79 7.61
N SER A 73 6.39 -15.56 7.99
CA SER A 73 6.55 -16.93 8.51
C SER A 73 6.92 -17.95 7.44
N ARG A 74 6.55 -17.71 6.17
CA ARG A 74 6.87 -18.62 5.05
C ARG A 74 8.28 -18.44 4.52
N LEU A 75 8.91 -17.29 4.77
CA LEU A 75 10.28 -16.98 4.37
C LEU A 75 11.30 -17.22 5.47
N GLU A 76 10.89 -17.68 6.65
CA GLU A 76 11.80 -18.31 7.61
C GLU A 76 12.39 -19.57 6.99
N VAL A 77 13.50 -19.41 6.28
CA VAL A 77 14.40 -20.49 5.91
C VAL A 77 15.03 -20.97 7.21
N THR A 78 14.61 -22.13 7.69
CA THR A 78 15.37 -22.90 8.69
C THR A 78 16.82 -23.03 8.23
N PRO A 79 17.81 -22.79 9.11
CA PRO A 79 19.23 -22.86 8.77
C PRO A 79 19.67 -24.24 8.26
#